data_AF-A0A7J7QT56-F1
#
_entry.id   AF-A0A7J7QT56-F1
#
_cell.length_a   1.000
_cell.length_b   1.000
_cell.length_c   1.000
_cell.angle_alpha   90.00
_cell.angle_beta   90.00
_cell.angle_gamma   90.00
#
_symmetry.space_group_name_H-M   'P 1'
#
loop_
_entity.id
_entity.type
_entity.pdbx_description
1 polymer ?
#
loop_
_entity_poly.entity_id
_entity_poly.type
_entity_poly.pdbx_seq_one_letter_code
_entity_poly.pdbx_strand_id
1 'polypeptide(L)'
;MGECGYRGGYMEVVNLHPEIKGQLVKLLSVRLCPPVSGQAAMDIVVNPPRPGEESFAQFVREKEAVLSNLAEKAKLTEDLLNQVPGIRCNPLQGAMYAFPRLLLPPKAVEAAQAHGMAPDMFYCMRLLEETGICVVPGSGFGQREGTYHFRITILPPVEKLKTVLQRVKDFHVQFLEEFA
;
A
#
# COMPACT_ATOMS: atom_id res chain seq x y z
N MET A 1 4.82 1.54 13.69
CA MET A 1 3.64 1.46 14.58
C MET A 1 2.38 1.53 13.76
N GLY A 2 1.36 0.75 14.10
CA GLY A 2 0.14 0.64 13.31
C GLY A 2 -1.04 0.19 14.15
N GLU A 3 -1.58 1.10 14.96
CA GLU A 3 -2.73 0.84 15.84
C GLU A 3 -4.06 1.15 15.11
N CYS A 4 -4.36 0.40 14.05
CA CYS A 4 -5.46 0.71 13.15
C CYS A 4 -6.86 0.65 13.81
N GLY A 5 -7.02 -0.11 14.89
CA GLY A 5 -8.30 -0.29 15.59
C GLY A 5 -8.74 0.88 16.46
N TYR A 6 -7.81 1.63 17.06
CA TYR A 6 -8.12 2.76 17.94
C TYR A 6 -8.39 4.08 17.19
N ARG A 7 -8.03 4.13 15.90
CA ARG A 7 -8.37 5.26 14.98
C ARG A 7 -7.89 6.63 15.48
N GLY A 8 -6.65 6.72 15.94
CA GLY A 8 -6.00 7.99 16.32
C GLY A 8 -5.30 8.70 15.15
N GLY A 9 -5.26 10.04 15.19
CA GLY A 9 -4.57 10.89 14.21
C GLY A 9 -4.46 12.33 14.72
N TYR A 10 -3.50 13.11 14.23
CA TYR A 10 -3.41 14.55 14.47
C TYR A 10 -3.00 15.30 13.20
N MET A 11 -3.17 16.61 13.22
CA MET A 11 -2.65 17.54 12.21
C MET A 11 -1.95 18.70 12.91
N GLU A 12 -0.78 19.07 12.41
CA GLU A 12 -0.13 20.33 12.75
C GLU A 12 -0.42 21.33 11.63
N VAL A 13 -1.05 22.47 11.96
CA VAL A 13 -1.42 23.49 10.98
C VAL A 13 -0.68 24.78 11.29
N VAL A 14 0.26 25.15 10.42
CA VAL A 14 1.05 26.38 10.51
C VAL A 14 0.58 27.41 9.49
N ASN A 15 0.75 28.70 9.79
CA ASN A 15 0.39 29.83 8.91
C ASN A 15 -1.07 29.82 8.40
N LEU A 16 -2.01 29.32 9.20
CA LEU A 16 -3.42 29.29 8.82
C LEU A 16 -4.00 30.71 8.77
N HIS A 17 -4.49 31.13 7.61
CA HIS A 17 -5.14 32.43 7.44
C HIS A 17 -6.26 32.62 8.48
N PRO A 18 -6.38 33.79 9.13
CA PRO A 18 -7.36 34.03 10.18
C PRO A 18 -8.81 33.70 9.79
N GLU A 19 -9.20 34.00 8.55
CA GLU A 19 -10.53 33.67 8.02
C GLU A 19 -10.79 32.16 7.97
N ILE A 20 -9.78 31.38 7.58
CA ILE A 20 -9.86 29.91 7.54
C ILE A 20 -9.83 29.35 8.96
N LYS A 21 -9.03 29.93 9.87
CA LYS A 21 -9.03 29.56 11.29
C LYS A 21 -10.41 29.79 11.92
N GLY A 22 -11.08 30.90 11.58
CA GLY A 22 -12.45 31.16 12.02
C GLY A 22 -13.43 30.07 11.57
N GLN A 23 -13.33 29.61 10.32
CA GLN A 23 -14.13 28.50 9.82
C GLN A 23 -13.80 27.16 10.51
N LEU A 24 -12.51 26.89 10.78
CA LEU A 24 -12.10 25.67 11.49
C LEU A 24 -12.63 25.64 12.93
N VAL A 25 -12.55 26.76 13.66
CA VAL A 25 -13.14 26.87 15.01
C VAL A 25 -14.63 26.60 14.98
N LYS A 26 -15.35 27.22 14.03
CA LYS A 26 -16.79 26.98 13.84
C LYS A 26 -17.07 25.50 13.58
N LEU A 27 -16.32 24.86 12.69
CA LEU A 27 -16.46 23.43 12.38
C LEU A 27 -16.21 22.55 13.60
N LEU A 28 -15.18 22.83 14.40
CA LEU A 28 -14.86 22.03 15.58
C LEU A 28 -15.87 22.24 16.72
N SER A 29 -16.46 23.43 16.84
CA SER A 29 -17.45 23.73 17.89
C SER A 29 -18.75 22.92 17.79
N VAL A 30 -19.10 22.44 16.59
CA VAL A 30 -20.33 21.67 16.33
C VAL A 30 -20.08 20.17 16.22
N ARG A 31 -18.84 19.71 16.39
CA ARG A 31 -18.48 18.29 16.42
C ARG A 31 -18.17 17.87 17.84
N LEU A 32 -18.51 16.63 18.19
CA LEU A 32 -17.95 15.99 19.37
C LEU A 32 -16.45 15.74 19.16
N CYS A 33 -15.71 15.67 20.27
CA CYS A 33 -14.29 15.36 20.25
C CYS A 33 -14.04 13.94 19.68
N PRO A 34 -12.82 13.66 19.18
CA PRO A 34 -12.44 12.31 18.78
C PRO A 34 -12.53 11.32 19.96
N PRO A 35 -12.81 10.02 19.73
CA PRO A 35 -12.79 9.02 20.78
C PRO A 35 -11.49 9.07 21.59
N VAL A 36 -11.62 9.11 22.92
CA VAL A 36 -10.47 9.28 23.83
C VAL A 36 -9.47 8.14 23.74
N SER A 37 -9.91 6.93 23.36
CA SER A 37 -9.02 5.80 23.08
C SER A 37 -8.09 6.06 21.89
N GLY A 38 -8.57 6.72 20.84
CA GLY A 38 -7.74 7.14 19.69
C GLY A 38 -6.78 8.27 20.05
N GLN A 39 -7.20 9.18 20.94
CA GLN A 39 -6.32 10.23 21.47
C GLN A 39 -5.20 9.63 22.34
N ALA A 40 -5.53 8.71 23.25
CA ALA A 40 -4.57 8.01 24.09
C ALA A 40 -3.59 7.15 23.25
N ALA A 41 -4.09 6.45 22.22
CA ALA A 41 -3.23 5.72 21.30
C ALA A 41 -2.23 6.65 20.59
N MET A 42 -2.65 7.87 20.21
CA MET A 42 -1.74 8.85 19.62
C MET A 42 -0.68 9.32 20.62
N ASP A 43 -1.08 9.59 21.86
CA ASP A 43 -0.16 9.99 22.94
C ASP A 43 0.95 8.95 23.16
N ILE A 44 0.60 7.66 23.14
CA ILE A 44 1.58 6.56 23.25
C ILE A 44 2.56 6.57 22.07
N VAL A 45 2.07 6.77 20.83
CA VAL A 45 2.90 6.73 19.63
C VAL A 45 3.90 7.90 19.57
N VAL A 46 3.51 9.08 20.04
CA VAL A 46 4.38 10.28 20.01
C VAL A 46 5.32 10.39 21.22
N ASN A 47 5.13 9.55 22.24
CA ASN A 47 5.98 9.49 23.43
C ASN A 47 6.71 8.13 23.55
N PRO A 48 7.62 7.77 22.63
CA PRO A 48 8.41 6.55 22.76
C PRO A 48 9.41 6.66 23.93
N PRO A 49 9.94 5.53 24.42
CA PRO A 49 10.99 5.53 25.44
C PRO A 49 12.20 6.39 25.04
N ARG A 50 12.85 7.01 26.03
CA ARG A 50 14.01 7.90 25.88
C ARG A 50 15.31 7.25 26.36
N PRO A 51 16.48 7.70 25.88
CA PRO A 51 17.76 7.20 26.39
C PRO A 51 17.84 7.30 27.93
N GLY A 52 18.19 6.18 28.58
CA GLY A 52 18.25 6.06 30.04
C GLY A 52 17.02 5.40 30.67
N GLU A 53 15.92 5.25 29.94
CA GLU A 53 14.74 4.50 30.40
C GLU A 53 14.92 2.99 30.18
N GLU A 54 14.32 2.18 31.05
CA GLU A 54 14.47 0.71 31.10
C GLU A 54 14.21 0.03 29.76
N SER A 55 13.13 0.43 29.07
CA SER A 55 12.68 -0.20 27.82
C SER A 55 13.34 0.36 26.56
N PHE A 56 14.15 1.43 26.65
CA PHE A 56 14.69 2.13 25.48
C PHE A 56 15.48 1.21 24.55
N ALA A 57 16.42 0.46 25.12
CA ALA A 57 17.30 -0.41 24.32
C ALA A 57 16.50 -1.53 23.62
N GLN A 58 15.47 -2.06 24.28
CA GLN A 58 14.59 -3.07 23.67
C GLN A 58 13.73 -2.46 22.56
N PHE A 59 13.11 -1.31 22.81
CA PHE A 59 12.28 -0.59 21.85
C PHE A 59 13.03 -0.27 20.55
N VAL A 60 14.27 0.23 20.66
CA VAL A 60 15.12 0.55 19.50
C VAL A 60 15.41 -0.72 18.69
N ARG A 61 15.82 -1.82 19.35
CA ARG A 61 16.09 -3.09 18.67
C ARG A 61 14.88 -3.64 17.93
N GLU A 62 13.71 -3.62 18.56
CA GLU A 62 12.46 -4.10 17.95
C GLU A 62 12.05 -3.23 16.75
N LYS A 63 12.14 -1.90 16.89
CA LYS A 63 11.85 -0.96 15.80
C LYS A 63 12.78 -1.20 14.60
N GLU A 64 14.08 -1.30 14.84
CA GLU A 64 15.08 -1.53 13.78
C GLU A 64 14.89 -2.89 13.10
N ALA A 65 14.62 -3.94 13.87
CA ALA A 65 14.33 -5.27 13.33
C ALA A 65 13.09 -5.26 12.41
N VAL A 66 12.01 -4.59 12.83
CA VAL A 66 10.79 -4.46 12.03
C VAL A 66 11.06 -3.67 10.74
N LEU A 67 11.73 -2.53 10.83
CA LEU A 67 12.05 -1.70 9.65
C LEU A 67 12.99 -2.42 8.67
N SER A 68 13.96 -3.17 9.18
CA SER A 68 14.91 -3.93 8.36
C SER A 68 14.21 -5.06 7.60
N ASN A 69 13.32 -5.81 8.26
CA ASN A 69 12.48 -6.83 7.63
C ASN A 69 11.53 -6.24 6.58
N LEU A 70 10.98 -5.04 6.83
CA LEU A 70 10.18 -4.34 5.82
C LEU A 70 11.01 -3.92 4.61
N ALA A 71 12.22 -3.42 4.82
CA ALA A 71 13.14 -3.06 3.74
C ALA A 71 13.55 -4.28 2.90
N GLU A 72 13.81 -5.43 3.55
CA GLU A 72 14.09 -6.69 2.85
C GLU A 72 12.91 -7.12 1.98
N LYS A 73 11.68 -7.10 2.52
CA LYS A 73 10.47 -7.45 1.76
C LYS A 73 10.18 -6.47 0.63
N ALA A 74 10.48 -5.19 0.84
CA ALA A 74 10.36 -4.14 -0.17
C ALA A 74 11.27 -4.42 -1.36
N LYS A 75 12.56 -4.67 -1.09
CA LYS A 75 13.56 -5.03 -2.10
C LYS A 75 13.22 -6.33 -2.81
N LEU A 76 12.83 -7.37 -2.07
CA LEU A 76 12.42 -8.65 -2.62
C LEU A 76 11.26 -8.50 -3.61
N THR A 77 10.27 -7.68 -3.26
CA THR A 77 9.09 -7.42 -4.11
C THR A 77 9.48 -6.69 -5.39
N GLU A 78 10.30 -5.63 -5.27
CA GLU A 78 10.83 -4.91 -6.41
C GLU A 78 11.63 -5.82 -7.34
N ASP A 79 12.60 -6.56 -6.79
CA ASP A 79 13.53 -7.40 -7.55
C ASP A 79 12.77 -8.52 -8.29
N LEU A 80 11.80 -9.19 -7.64
CA LEU A 80 11.03 -10.27 -8.27
C LEU A 80 10.06 -9.75 -9.34
N LEU A 81 9.34 -8.66 -9.07
CA LEU A 81 8.40 -8.11 -10.05
C LEU A 81 9.11 -7.56 -11.30
N ASN A 82 10.29 -6.95 -11.14
CA ASN A 82 11.09 -6.46 -12.27
C ASN A 82 11.74 -7.57 -13.11
N GLN A 83 11.78 -8.82 -12.62
CA GLN A 83 12.21 -9.98 -13.41
C GLN A 83 11.09 -10.56 -14.28
N VAL A 84 9.84 -10.14 -14.08
CA VAL A 84 8.70 -10.63 -14.85
C VAL A 84 8.54 -9.78 -16.12
N PRO A 85 8.62 -10.38 -17.34
CA PRO A 85 8.39 -9.64 -18.57
C PRO A 85 7.03 -8.96 -18.54
N GLY A 86 6.95 -7.70 -19.00
CA GLY A 86 5.70 -6.95 -18.99
C GLY A 86 5.33 -6.30 -17.65
N ILE A 87 6.12 -6.51 -16.58
CA ILE A 87 5.96 -5.82 -15.30
C ILE A 87 7.15 -4.89 -15.06
N ARG A 88 6.86 -3.68 -14.60
CA ARG A 88 7.88 -2.75 -14.09
C ARG A 88 7.48 -2.21 -12.73
N CYS A 89 8.32 -2.45 -11.72
CA CYS A 89 8.14 -1.96 -10.37
C CYS A 89 9.19 -0.89 -10.05
N ASN A 90 8.74 0.27 -9.58
CA ASN A 90 9.65 1.28 -9.04
C ASN A 90 10.18 0.84 -7.67
N PRO A 91 11.31 1.40 -7.21
CA PRO A 91 11.83 1.12 -5.87
C PRO A 91 10.85 1.46 -4.77
N LEU A 92 10.68 0.54 -3.82
CA LEU A 92 9.83 0.72 -2.65
C LEU A 92 10.61 1.41 -1.53
N GLN A 93 10.63 2.74 -1.54
CA GLN A 93 11.42 3.54 -0.60
C GLN A 93 10.78 3.68 0.80
N GLY A 94 9.49 3.37 0.94
CA GLY A 94 8.75 3.51 2.18
C GLY A 94 7.29 3.08 2.07
N ALA A 95 6.52 3.33 3.12
CA ALA A 95 5.16 2.80 3.29
C ALA A 95 5.11 1.26 3.18
N MET A 96 3.98 0.70 2.72
CA MET A 96 3.69 -0.74 2.79
C MET A 96 3.23 -1.34 1.46
N TYR A 97 3.39 -0.61 0.35
CA TYR A 97 2.79 -0.96 -0.94
C TYR A 97 3.76 -0.79 -2.11
N ALA A 98 3.72 -1.73 -3.05
CA ALA A 98 4.21 -1.53 -4.41
C ALA A 98 3.05 -1.10 -5.33
N PHE A 99 3.39 -0.39 -6.40
CA PHE A 99 2.46 -0.04 -7.47
C PHE A 99 3.07 -0.36 -8.85
N PRO A 100 3.33 -1.65 -9.14
CA PRO A 100 3.91 -2.06 -10.42
C PRO A 100 3.04 -1.66 -11.61
N ARG A 101 3.70 -1.26 -12.70
CA ARG A 101 3.10 -1.04 -14.01
C ARG A 101 3.02 -2.35 -14.78
N LEU A 102 1.86 -2.59 -15.38
CA LEU A 102 1.58 -3.66 -16.32
C LEU A 102 1.66 -3.13 -17.75
N LEU A 103 2.40 -3.83 -18.61
CA LEU A 103 2.39 -3.65 -20.05
C LEU A 103 1.45 -4.70 -20.64
N LEU A 104 0.17 -4.38 -20.68
CA LEU A 104 -0.87 -5.28 -21.18
C LEU A 104 -0.91 -5.28 -22.72
N PRO A 105 -0.98 -6.47 -23.37
CA PRO A 105 -1.18 -6.56 -24.81
C PRO A 105 -2.49 -5.90 -25.27
N PRO A 106 -2.57 -5.40 -26.51
CA PRO A 106 -3.81 -4.83 -27.06
C PRO A 106 -5.01 -5.78 -26.97
N LYS A 107 -4.82 -7.08 -27.21
CA LYS A 107 -5.90 -8.08 -27.10
C LYS A 107 -6.45 -8.20 -25.68
N ALA A 108 -5.60 -8.09 -24.66
CA ALA A 108 -6.05 -8.07 -23.25
C ALA A 108 -6.86 -6.81 -22.95
N VAL A 109 -6.47 -5.67 -23.53
CA VAL A 109 -7.21 -4.41 -23.41
C VAL A 109 -8.58 -4.51 -24.09
N GLU A 110 -8.64 -5.07 -25.29
CA GLU A 110 -9.89 -5.31 -26.03
C GLU A 110 -10.79 -6.30 -25.28
N ALA A 111 -10.24 -7.39 -24.74
CA ALA A 111 -10.98 -8.35 -23.93
C ALA A 111 -11.58 -7.68 -22.68
N ALA A 112 -10.82 -6.81 -22.00
CA ALA A 112 -11.33 -6.04 -20.88
C ALA A 112 -12.49 -5.12 -21.29
N GLN A 113 -12.36 -4.43 -22.43
CA GLN A 113 -13.42 -3.58 -22.99
C GLN A 113 -14.69 -4.38 -23.32
N ALA A 114 -14.55 -5.58 -23.90
CA ALA A 114 -15.67 -6.48 -24.18
C ALA A 114 -16.41 -6.91 -22.91
N HIS A 115 -15.70 -6.98 -21.77
CA HIS A 115 -16.29 -7.23 -20.45
C HIS A 115 -16.79 -5.97 -19.73
N GLY A 116 -16.68 -4.80 -20.37
CA GLY A 116 -17.04 -3.51 -19.75
C GLY A 116 -16.14 -3.13 -18.57
N MET A 117 -14.91 -3.64 -18.53
CA MET A 117 -13.95 -3.42 -17.44
C MET A 117 -12.76 -2.56 -17.88
N ALA A 118 -12.18 -1.82 -16.93
CA ALA A 118 -10.85 -1.26 -17.13
C ALA A 118 -9.81 -2.40 -17.30
N PRO A 119 -8.76 -2.24 -18.12
CA PRO A 119 -7.80 -3.32 -18.38
C PRO A 119 -7.10 -3.88 -17.14
N ASP A 120 -6.76 -3.03 -16.18
CA ASP A 120 -6.19 -3.49 -14.90
C ASP A 120 -7.20 -4.18 -13.99
N MET A 121 -8.47 -3.75 -14.00
CA MET A 121 -9.56 -4.43 -13.29
C MET A 121 -9.73 -5.85 -13.84
N PHE A 122 -9.78 -6.00 -15.16
CA PHE A 122 -9.87 -7.30 -15.82
C PHE A 122 -8.69 -8.21 -15.41
N TYR A 123 -7.47 -7.70 -15.49
CA TYR A 123 -6.28 -8.43 -15.03
C TYR A 123 -6.36 -8.84 -13.55
N CYS A 124 -6.78 -7.93 -12.67
CA CYS A 124 -6.87 -8.21 -11.23
C CYS A 124 -7.97 -9.22 -10.88
N MET A 125 -9.09 -9.21 -11.60
CA MET A 125 -10.17 -10.18 -11.45
C MET A 125 -9.70 -11.58 -11.87
N ARG A 126 -9.04 -11.69 -13.02
CA ARG A 126 -8.44 -12.96 -13.50
C ARG A 126 -7.41 -13.50 -12.51
N LEU A 127 -6.54 -12.64 -11.99
CA LEU A 127 -5.56 -13.02 -10.96
C LEU A 127 -6.27 -13.57 -9.70
N LEU A 128 -7.34 -12.92 -9.26
CA LEU A 128 -8.12 -13.36 -8.11
C LEU A 128 -8.78 -14.72 -8.36
N GLU A 129 -9.43 -14.90 -9.50
CA GLU A 129 -10.15 -16.14 -9.85
C GLU A 129 -9.22 -17.35 -9.95
N GLU A 130 -8.03 -17.17 -10.54
CA GLU A 130 -7.10 -18.28 -10.79
C GLU A 130 -6.18 -18.57 -9.61
N THR A 131 -5.82 -17.55 -8.83
CA THR A 131 -4.82 -17.70 -7.75
C THR A 131 -5.38 -17.46 -6.35
N GLY A 132 -6.55 -16.85 -6.21
CA GLY A 132 -7.08 -16.38 -4.93
C GLY A 132 -6.34 -15.14 -4.38
N ILE A 133 -5.44 -14.52 -5.14
CA ILE A 133 -4.70 -13.33 -4.72
C ILE A 133 -5.52 -12.09 -5.09
N CYS A 134 -6.08 -11.44 -4.07
CA CYS A 134 -6.81 -10.19 -4.23
C CYS A 134 -5.86 -8.99 -4.15
N VAL A 135 -5.64 -8.32 -5.28
CA VAL A 135 -4.95 -7.02 -5.36
C VAL A 135 -5.93 -5.91 -5.74
N VAL A 136 -5.52 -4.65 -5.61
CA VAL A 136 -6.38 -3.52 -5.99
C VAL A 136 -5.92 -2.96 -7.34
N PRO A 137 -6.81 -2.85 -8.36
CA PRO A 137 -6.44 -2.33 -9.66
C PRO A 137 -6.08 -0.84 -9.62
N GLY A 138 -5.20 -0.40 -10.52
CA GLY A 138 -4.72 0.97 -10.62
C GLY A 138 -5.81 1.99 -10.92
N SER A 139 -6.85 1.58 -11.66
CA SER A 139 -8.05 2.37 -11.96
C SER A 139 -8.76 2.89 -10.70
N GLY A 140 -8.61 2.24 -9.55
CA GLY A 140 -9.15 2.74 -8.27
C GLY A 140 -8.37 3.91 -7.65
N PHE A 141 -7.15 4.20 -8.12
CA PHE A 141 -6.27 5.24 -7.57
C PHE A 141 -6.13 6.47 -8.48
N GLY A 142 -6.60 6.36 -9.72
CA GLY A 142 -6.21 7.28 -10.79
C GLY A 142 -4.80 6.99 -11.27
N GLN A 143 -4.60 7.04 -12.60
CA GLN A 143 -3.30 6.78 -13.24
C GLN A 143 -3.25 7.49 -14.59
N ARG A 144 -2.05 7.59 -15.17
CA ARG A 144 -1.89 8.17 -16.51
C ARG A 144 -2.67 7.34 -17.53
N GLU A 145 -3.36 8.01 -18.45
CA GLU A 145 -4.05 7.36 -19.56
C GLU A 145 -3.08 6.46 -20.36
N GLY A 146 -3.56 5.28 -20.77
CA GLY A 146 -2.75 4.27 -21.44
C GLY A 146 -1.73 3.55 -20.55
N THR A 147 -1.82 3.72 -19.22
CA THR A 147 -1.00 2.97 -18.26
C THR A 147 -1.89 2.18 -17.31
N TYR A 148 -1.43 1.01 -16.89
CA TYR A 148 -2.17 0.07 -16.07
C TYR A 148 -1.29 -0.39 -14.93
N HIS A 149 -1.87 -0.49 -13.73
CA HIS A 149 -1.13 -0.85 -12.52
C HIS A 149 -1.98 -1.71 -11.61
N PHE A 150 -1.38 -2.27 -10.58
CA PHE A 150 -2.09 -2.80 -9.42
C PHE A 150 -1.32 -2.48 -8.15
N ARG A 151 -2.00 -2.41 -7.00
CA ARG A 151 -1.38 -2.23 -5.70
C ARG A 151 -1.28 -3.57 -4.97
N ILE A 152 -0.06 -3.93 -4.57
CA ILE A 152 0.23 -5.10 -3.74
C ILE A 152 0.95 -4.69 -2.46
N THR A 153 0.73 -5.43 -1.37
CA THR A 153 1.32 -5.13 -0.06
C THR A 153 2.53 -6.02 0.26
N ILE A 154 3.49 -5.45 0.98
CA ILE A 154 4.65 -6.18 1.53
C ILE A 154 4.40 -6.69 2.96
N LEU A 155 3.16 -6.64 3.45
CA LEU A 155 2.78 -7.06 4.80
C LEU A 155 3.02 -8.56 5.10
N PRO A 156 2.79 -9.51 4.17
CA PRO A 156 3.01 -10.93 4.45
C PRO A 156 4.41 -11.23 5.00
N PRO A 157 4.59 -12.30 5.80
CA PRO A 157 5.93 -12.79 6.13
C PRO A 157 6.73 -13.13 4.87
N VAL A 158 8.07 -13.05 4.94
CA VAL A 158 8.97 -13.20 3.78
C VAL A 158 8.66 -14.44 2.94
N GLU A 159 8.55 -15.61 3.58
CA GLU A 159 8.27 -16.86 2.84
C GLU A 159 6.90 -16.87 2.16
N LYS A 160 5.87 -16.34 2.82
CA LYS A 160 4.55 -16.20 2.23
C LYS A 160 4.55 -15.18 1.08
N LEU A 161 5.32 -14.09 1.21
CA LEU A 161 5.48 -13.09 0.17
C LEU A 161 6.14 -13.68 -1.06
N LYS A 162 7.19 -14.51 -0.90
CA LYS A 162 7.80 -15.27 -2.02
C LYS A 162 6.77 -16.12 -2.73
N THR A 163 5.94 -16.87 -2.00
CA THR A 163 4.87 -17.69 -2.60
C THR A 163 3.86 -16.84 -3.37
N VAL A 164 3.43 -15.71 -2.80
CA VAL A 164 2.49 -14.79 -3.46
C VAL A 164 3.08 -14.24 -4.76
N LEU A 165 4.33 -13.76 -4.72
CA LEU A 165 4.99 -13.18 -5.89
C LEU A 165 5.26 -14.23 -6.98
N GLN A 166 5.59 -15.46 -6.60
CA GLN A 166 5.75 -16.56 -7.56
C GLN A 166 4.42 -16.87 -8.27
N ARG A 167 3.31 -16.96 -7.54
CA ARG A 167 1.98 -17.19 -8.14
C ARG A 167 1.53 -16.04 -9.03
N VAL A 168 1.85 -14.79 -8.66
CA VAL A 168 1.61 -13.62 -9.52
C VAL A 168 2.42 -13.72 -10.80
N LYS A 169 3.70 -14.12 -10.72
CA LYS A 169 4.56 -14.33 -11.89
C LYS A 169 3.99 -15.41 -12.81
N ASP A 170 3.64 -16.57 -12.27
CA ASP A 170 3.15 -17.70 -13.04
C ASP A 170 1.83 -17.35 -13.75
N PHE A 171 0.90 -16.72 -13.04
CA PHE A 171 -0.33 -16.16 -13.61
C PHE A 171 -0.02 -15.15 -14.72
N HIS A 172 0.89 -14.20 -14.47
CA HIS A 172 1.20 -13.15 -15.44
C HIS A 172 1.72 -13.72 -16.77
N VAL A 173 2.59 -14.72 -16.71
CA VAL A 173 3.11 -15.38 -17.91
C VAL A 173 1.99 -16.06 -18.69
N GLN A 174 1.12 -16.81 -18.03
CA GLN A 174 -0.03 -17.47 -18.66
C GLN A 174 -1.01 -16.45 -19.26
N PHE A 175 -1.29 -15.36 -18.53
CA PHE A 175 -2.13 -14.27 -19.01
C PHE A 175 -1.55 -13.62 -20.27
N LEU A 176 -0.22 -13.38 -20.30
CA LEU A 176 0.42 -12.86 -21.50
C LEU A 176 0.36 -13.84 -22.67
N GLU A 177 0.53 -15.15 -22.44
CA GLU A 177 0.42 -16.16 -23.49
C GLU A 177 -1.01 -16.24 -24.08
N GLU A 178 -2.04 -16.13 -23.24
CA GLU A 178 -3.44 -16.12 -23.68
C GLU A 178 -3.76 -14.92 -24.58
N PHE A 179 -3.18 -13.74 -24.29
CA PHE A 179 -3.48 -12.48 -24.98
C PHE A 179 -2.31 -11.96 -25.86
N ALA A 180 -1.30 -12.79 -26.14
CA ALA A 180 -0.15 -12.45 -26.98
C ALA A 180 -0.55 -12.08 -28.42
#